data_AF-A0A968JJZ1-F1
#
_entry.id   AF-A0A968JJZ1-F1
#
_cell.length_a   1.000
_cell.length_b   1.000
_cell.length_c   1.000
_cell.angle_alpha   90.00
_cell.angle_beta   90.00
_cell.angle_gamma   90.00
#
_symmetry.space_group_name_H-M   'P 1'
#
loop_
_entity.id
_entity.type
_entity.pdbx_description
1 polymer ?
#
loop_
_entity_poly.entity_id
_entity_poly.type
_entity_poly.pdbx_seq_one_letter_code
_entity_poly.pdbx_strand_id
1 'polypeptide(L)'
;MAFRGVEAAKKQDWETAIPLLEQEVAQAPSNEVAWTELARAYLQINQMAKAKDAAERALAIEPENLQAVNLLGLYYLRSNQIAVAQDVFTKIVGF
;
A
#
# COMPACT_ATOMS: atom_id res chain seq x y z
N MET A 1 -10.47 -16.07 -9.11
CA MET A 1 -9.48 -15.10 -9.60
C MET A 1 -8.19 -15.36 -8.84
N ALA A 2 -7.07 -15.53 -9.53
CA ALA A 2 -5.81 -15.95 -8.88
C ALA A 2 -5.05 -14.71 -8.39
N PHE A 3 -4.87 -14.59 -7.07
CA PHE A 3 -4.08 -13.54 -6.40
C PHE A 3 -2.56 -13.72 -6.63
N ARG A 4 -2.15 -13.87 -7.89
CA ARG A 4 -0.76 -14.18 -8.24
C ARG A 4 0.16 -13.02 -7.86
N GLY A 5 -0.32 -11.77 -7.94
CA GLY A 5 0.42 -10.59 -7.54
C GLY A 5 0.68 -10.57 -6.03
N VAL A 6 -0.35 -10.84 -5.23
CA VAL A 6 -0.23 -10.93 -3.76
C VAL A 6 0.69 -12.09 -3.35
N GLU A 7 0.59 -13.24 -3.99
CA GLU A 7 1.46 -14.39 -3.71
C GLU A 7 2.94 -14.11 -4.05
N ALA A 8 3.22 -13.39 -5.14
CA ALA A 8 4.57 -12.92 -5.46
C ALA A 8 5.05 -11.87 -4.44
N ALA A 9 4.18 -10.95 -4.02
CA ALA A 9 4.50 -9.92 -3.03
C ALA A 9 4.87 -10.53 -1.67
N LYS A 10 4.18 -11.58 -1.22
CA LYS A 10 4.53 -12.34 -0.01
C LYS A 10 5.93 -12.95 -0.07
N LYS A 11 6.39 -13.32 -1.26
CA LYS A 11 7.76 -13.83 -1.50
C LYS A 11 8.79 -12.72 -1.70
N GLN A 12 8.37 -11.46 -1.63
CA GLN A 12 9.20 -10.28 -1.90
C GLN A 12 9.78 -10.26 -3.32
N ASP A 13 9.17 -11.00 -4.24
CA ASP A 13 9.50 -10.96 -5.66
C ASP A 13 8.79 -9.74 -6.28
N TRP A 14 9.34 -8.55 -6.02
CA TRP A 14 8.73 -7.28 -6.44
C TRP A 14 8.71 -7.12 -7.97
N GLU A 15 9.66 -7.73 -8.67
CA GLU A 15 9.74 -7.71 -10.13
C GLU A 15 8.53 -8.42 -10.76
N THR A 16 8.14 -9.57 -10.20
CA THR A 16 6.93 -10.28 -10.63
C THR A 16 5.66 -9.70 -10.01
N ALA A 17 5.71 -9.27 -8.75
CA ALA A 17 4.53 -8.84 -8.00
C ALA A 17 3.90 -7.57 -8.57
N ILE A 18 4.70 -6.54 -8.86
CA ILE A 18 4.20 -5.24 -9.31
C ILE A 18 3.33 -5.34 -10.58
N PRO A 19 3.79 -5.91 -11.71
CA PRO A 19 2.96 -5.97 -12.92
C PRO A 19 1.69 -6.79 -12.72
N LEU A 20 1.74 -7.85 -11.90
CA LEU A 20 0.57 -8.65 -11.57
C LEU A 20 -0.43 -7.89 -10.69
N LEU A 21 0.06 -7.19 -9.67
CA LEU A 21 -0.76 -6.36 -8.80
C LEU A 21 -1.38 -5.19 -9.57
N GLU A 22 -0.64 -4.53 -10.46
CA GLU A 22 -1.17 -3.49 -11.37
C GLU A 22 -2.31 -4.04 -12.24
N GLN A 23 -2.17 -5.26 -12.75
CA GLN A 23 -3.22 -5.92 -13.51
C GLN A 23 -4.43 -6.31 -12.63
N GLU A 24 -4.19 -6.74 -11.39
CA GLU A 24 -5.25 -7.08 -10.43
C GLU A 24 -6.07 -5.85 -10.05
N VAL A 25 -5.43 -4.72 -9.75
CA VAL A 25 -6.15 -3.47 -9.41
C VAL A 25 -6.83 -2.84 -10.63
N ALA A 26 -6.32 -3.06 -11.84
CA ALA A 26 -7.01 -2.63 -13.06
C ALA A 26 -8.30 -3.44 -13.31
N GLN A 27 -8.29 -4.74 -13.01
CA GLN A 27 -9.47 -5.62 -13.14
C GLN A 27 -10.45 -5.48 -11.98
N ALA A 28 -9.93 -5.26 -10.78
CA ALA A 28 -10.71 -5.08 -9.56
C ALA A 28 -10.24 -3.83 -8.79
N PRO A 29 -10.66 -2.62 -9.21
CA PRO A 29 -10.24 -1.38 -8.57
C PRO A 29 -10.65 -1.25 -7.10
N SER A 30 -11.60 -2.06 -6.64
CA SER A 30 -12.06 -2.13 -5.24
C SER A 30 -11.32 -3.20 -4.42
N ASN A 31 -10.25 -3.82 -4.93
CA ASN A 31 -9.46 -4.80 -4.20
C ASN A 31 -8.41 -4.10 -3.34
N GLU A 32 -8.77 -3.79 -2.09
CA GLU A 32 -7.92 -3.12 -1.11
C GLU A 32 -6.65 -3.92 -0.80
N VAL A 33 -6.71 -5.26 -0.82
CA VAL A 33 -5.54 -6.12 -0.57
C VAL A 33 -4.49 -5.92 -1.67
N ALA A 34 -4.91 -5.93 -2.93
CA ALA A 34 -3.99 -5.73 -4.05
C ALA A 34 -3.37 -4.31 -4.02
N TRP A 35 -4.16 -3.29 -3.69
CA TRP A 35 -3.64 -1.92 -3.50
C TRP A 35 -2.64 -1.84 -2.34
N THR A 36 -2.91 -2.54 -1.23
CA THR A 36 -2.01 -2.58 -0.06
C THR A 36 -0.67 -3.22 -0.41
N GLU A 37 -0.69 -4.35 -1.11
CA GLU A 37 0.55 -5.02 -1.54
C GLU A 37 1.29 -4.24 -2.62
N LEU A 38 0.57 -3.51 -3.49
CA LEU A 38 1.18 -2.60 -4.47
C LEU A 38 1.93 -1.45 -3.76
N ALA A 39 1.32 -0.86 -2.72
CA ALA A 39 1.96 0.15 -1.89
C ALA A 39 3.23 -0.38 -1.21
N ARG A 40 3.15 -1.59 -0.65
CA ARG A 40 4.30 -2.27 -0.05
C ARG A 40 5.42 -2.47 -1.06
N ALA A 41 5.11 -3.04 -2.22
CA ALA A 41 6.10 -3.31 -3.26
C ALA A 41 6.80 -2.02 -3.72
N TYR A 42 6.04 -0.96 -3.98
CA TYR A 42 6.62 0.33 -4.38
C TYR A 42 7.47 0.98 -3.29
N LEU A 43 7.13 0.86 -2.01
CA LEU A 43 8.02 1.33 -0.93
C LEU A 43 9.33 0.57 -0.91
N GLN A 44 9.32 -0.74 -1.16
CA GLN A 44 10.55 -1.55 -1.13
C GLN A 44 11.51 -1.17 -2.28
N ILE A 45 10.96 -0.83 -3.45
CA ILE A 45 11.76 -0.39 -4.59
C ILE A 45 11.93 1.14 -4.68
N ASN A 46 11.64 1.84 -3.59
CA ASN A 46 11.79 3.30 -3.45
C ASN A 46 10.98 4.15 -4.46
N GLN A 47 9.91 3.61 -5.04
CA GLN A 47 8.95 4.37 -5.86
C GLN A 47 7.93 5.08 -4.96
N MET A 48 8.43 6.08 -4.23
CA MET A 48 7.70 6.74 -3.13
C MET A 48 6.35 7.36 -3.53
N ALA A 49 6.26 8.01 -4.69
CA ALA A 49 5.01 8.61 -5.16
C ALA A 49 3.92 7.54 -5.39
N LYS A 50 4.26 6.47 -6.12
CA LYS A 50 3.30 5.39 -6.40
C LYS A 50 2.91 4.62 -5.14
N ALA A 51 3.84 4.46 -4.20
CA ALA A 51 3.56 3.84 -2.91
C ALA A 51 2.48 4.60 -2.13
N LYS A 52 2.61 5.93 -2.08
CA LYS A 52 1.63 6.81 -1.43
C LYS A 52 0.26 6.66 -2.10
N ASP A 53 0.21 6.81 -3.43
CA ASP A 53 -1.05 6.73 -4.17
C ASP A 53 -1.75 5.38 -3.95
N ALA A 54 -1.00 4.28 -3.97
CA ALA A 54 -1.55 2.94 -3.74
C ALA A 54 -2.07 2.76 -2.30
N ALA A 55 -1.36 3.29 -1.30
CA ALA A 55 -1.80 3.23 0.10
C ALA A 55 -3.07 4.06 0.32
N GLU A 56 -3.14 5.26 -0.27
CA GLU A 56 -4.34 6.10 -0.22
C GLU A 56 -5.55 5.45 -0.91
N ARG A 57 -5.33 4.74 -2.02
CA ARG A 57 -6.38 3.94 -2.68
C ARG A 57 -6.88 2.81 -1.79
N ALA A 58 -5.98 2.07 -1.14
CA ALA A 58 -6.37 1.02 -0.21
C ALA A 58 -7.21 1.57 0.95
N LEU A 59 -6.81 2.70 1.54
CA LEU A 59 -7.55 3.35 2.64
C LEU A 59 -8.86 4.01 2.21
N ALA A 60 -8.97 4.43 0.94
CA ALA A 60 -10.23 4.93 0.40
C ALA A 60 -11.28 3.82 0.24
N ILE A 61 -10.84 2.57 0.07
CA ILE A 61 -11.71 1.40 -0.04
C ILE A 61 -12.01 0.84 1.35
N GLU A 62 -10.96 0.61 2.15
CA GLU A 62 -11.04 0.07 3.50
C GLU A 62 -10.30 1.00 4.48
N PRO A 63 -11.00 1.99 5.06
CA PRO A 63 -10.39 2.97 5.96
C PRO A 63 -9.73 2.38 7.19
N GLU A 64 -10.15 1.20 7.65
CA GLU A 64 -9.61 0.53 8.84
C GLU A 64 -8.45 -0.43 8.51
N ASN A 65 -7.97 -0.46 7.26
CA ASN A 65 -6.86 -1.31 6.86
C ASN A 65 -5.53 -0.86 7.50
N LEU A 66 -5.23 -1.41 8.67
CA LEU A 66 -4.03 -1.10 9.45
C LEU A 66 -2.72 -1.33 8.68
N GLN A 67 -2.70 -2.24 7.71
CA GLN A 67 -1.51 -2.44 6.89
C GLN A 67 -1.28 -1.25 5.95
N ALA A 68 -2.33 -0.77 5.29
CA ALA A 68 -2.25 0.41 4.42
C ALA A 68 -1.91 1.68 5.23
N VAL A 69 -2.45 1.83 6.45
CA VAL A 69 -2.05 2.91 7.38
C VAL A 69 -0.57 2.84 7.69
N ASN A 70 -0.07 1.65 8.03
CA ASN A 70 1.34 1.46 8.33
C ASN A 70 2.23 1.82 7.14
N LEU A 71 1.83 1.45 5.93
CA LEU A 71 2.57 1.79 4.71
C LEU A 71 2.56 3.30 4.44
N LEU A 72 1.43 3.97 4.62
CA LEU A 72 1.34 5.43 4.46
C LEU A 72 2.16 6.17 5.53
N GLY A 73 2.13 5.71 6.78
CA GLY A 73 2.99 6.21 7.85
C GLY A 73 4.47 6.03 7.54
N LEU A 74 4.88 4.85 7.04
CA LEU A 74 6.25 4.59 6.60
C LEU A 74 6.68 5.51 5.44
N TYR A 75 5.79 5.80 4.49
CA TYR A 75 6.03 6.79 3.45
C TYR A 75 6.37 8.16 4.05
N TYR A 76 5.57 8.65 5.00
CA TYR A 76 5.78 9.96 5.62
C TYR A 76 7.06 10.00 6.46
N LEU A 77 7.38 8.92 7.18
CA LEU A 77 8.64 8.80 7.92
C LEU A 77 9.85 8.87 6.98
N ARG A 78 9.85 8.11 5.88
CA ARG A 78 10.92 8.14 4.88
C ARG A 78 11.02 9.47 4.14
N SER A 79 9.92 10.21 4.04
CA SER A 79 9.87 11.56 3.45
C SER A 79 10.23 12.66 4.46
N ASN A 80 10.73 12.29 5.65
CA ASN A 80 11.06 13.20 6.77
C ASN A 80 9.88 14.06 7.26
N GLN A 81 8.65 13.61 7.02
CA GLN A 81 7.41 14.28 7.44
C GLN A 81 6.84 13.61 8.70
N ILE A 82 7.63 13.63 9.78
CA ILE A 82 7.34 12.86 11.01
C ILE A 82 6.00 13.27 11.66
N ALA A 83 5.68 14.57 11.67
CA ALA A 83 4.41 15.07 12.20
C ALA A 83 3.19 14.52 11.44
N VAL A 84 3.30 14.36 10.12
CA VAL A 84 2.23 13.79 9.29
C VAL A 84 2.12 12.29 9.51
N ALA A 85 3.24 11.59 9.68
CA ALA A 85 3.21 10.17 10.03
C ALA A 85 2.46 9.93 11.36
N GLN A 86 2.70 10.76 12.38
CA GLN A 86 1.97 10.69 13.64
C GLN A 86 0.47 10.90 13.46
N ASP A 87 0.06 11.90 12.68
CA ASP A 87 -1.35 12.16 12.39
C ASP A 87 -2.02 10.98 11.65
N VAL A 88 -1.33 10.38 10.68
CA VAL A 88 -1.83 9.20 9.95
C VAL A 88 -2.07 8.02 10.90
N PHE A 89 -1.16 7.78 11.85
CA PHE A 89 -1.34 6.70 12.83
C PHE A 89 -2.47 6.97 13.82
N THR A 90 -2.65 8.22 14.27
CA THR A 90 -3.67 8.56 15.28
C THR A 90 -5.06 8.69 14.67
N LYS A 91 -5.17 9.16 13.42
CA LYS A 91 -6.45 9.40 12.76
C LYS A 91 -7.25 8.12 12.49
N ILE A 92 -6.58 6.98 12.33
CA ILE A 92 -7.23 5.68 12.10
C ILE A 92 -7.53 4.97 13.44
N VAL A 93 -6.72 5.20 14.47
CA VAL A 93 -6.85 4.54 15.79
C VAL A 93 -7.75 5.35 16.74
N GLY A 94 -8.66 6.17 16.21
CA GLY A 94 -9.48 7.11 16.99
C GLY A 94 -10.14 6.48 18.24
N PHE A 95 -9.51 6.74 19.39
CA PHE A 95 -10.09 6.82 20.72
C PHE A 95 -9.79 8.20 21.26
#